data_AF-A0A970RGH8-F1
#
_entry.id   AF-A0A970RGH8-F1
#
_cell.length_a   1.000
_cell.length_b   1.000
_cell.length_c   1.000
_cell.angle_alpha   90.00
_cell.angle_beta   90.00
_cell.angle_gamma   90.00
#
_symmetry.space_group_name_H-M   'P 1'
#
loop_
_entity.id
_entity.type
_entity.pdbx_description
1 polymer ?
#
loop_
_entity_poly.entity_id
_entity_poly.type
_entity_poly.pdbx_seq_one_letter_code
_entity_poly.pdbx_strand_id
1 'polypeptide(L)' 'MSPRFMTLLGVIIIAVAVWGLLRGRILAGARGLRSNYYYKNDNPFSFYGFVLIYLSIGSFILYQSLL' A
#
# COMPACT_ATOMS: atom_id res chain seq x y z
N MET A 1 -19.56 -2.06 6.96
CA MET A 1 -19.13 -1.87 5.55
C MET A 1 -19.56 -3.08 4.75
N SER A 2 -19.88 -2.95 3.46
CA SER A 2 -20.21 -4.13 2.65
C SER A 2 -18.95 -4.98 2.42
N PRO A 3 -19.05 -6.32 2.41
CA PRO A 3 -17.90 -7.20 2.14
C PRO A 3 -17.21 -6.86 0.82
N ARG A 4 -17.99 -6.56 -0.23
CA ARG A 4 -17.49 -6.13 -1.55
C ARG A 4 -16.62 -4.87 -1.49
N PHE A 5 -16.99 -3.91 -0.64
CA PHE A 5 -16.20 -2.70 -0.46
C PHE A 5 -14.85 -3.01 0.21
N MET A 6 -14.84 -3.88 1.22
CA MET A 6 -13.62 -4.29 1.90
C MET A 6 -12.70 -5.06 0.96
N THR A 7 -13.25 -5.98 0.15
CA THR A 7 -12.49 -6.68 -0.88
C THR A 7 -11.85 -5.71 -1.87
N LEU A 8 -12.61 -4.74 -2.38
CA LEU A 8 -12.08 -3.72 -3.29
C LEU A 8 -10.95 -2.90 -2.64
N LEU A 9 -11.14 -2.47 -1.39
CA LEU A 9 -10.15 -1.71 -0.63
C LEU A 9 -8.86 -2.51 -0.43
N GLY A 10 -8.97 -3.78 -0.04
CA GLY A 10 -7.83 -4.69 0.13
C GLY A 10 -7.03 -4.87 -1.16
N VAL A 11 -7.73 -5.10 -2.28
CA VAL A 11 -7.10 -5.20 -3.61
C VAL A 11 -6.37 -3.91 -3.98
N ILE A 12 -6.99 -2.74 -3.78
CA ILE A 12 -6.37 -1.44 -4.10
C ILE A 12 -5.09 -1.24 -3.28
N ILE A 13 -5.10 -1.55 -1.99
CA ILE A 13 -3.92 -1.39 -1.12
C ILE A 13 -2.78 -2.28 -1.59
N ILE A 14 -3.05 -3.55 -1.92
CA ILE A 14 -2.04 -4.48 -2.47
C ILE A 14 -1.53 -3.95 -3.82
N ALA A 15 -2.42 -3.48 -4.69
CA ALA A 15 -2.03 -2.93 -5.99
C ALA A 15 -1.10 -1.72 -5.85
N VAL A 16 -1.31 -0.85 -4.85
CA VAL A 16 -0.40 0.27 -4.55
C VAL A 16 0.99 -0.23 -4.13
N ALA A 17 1.06 -1.29 -3.31
CA ALA A 17 2.33 -1.90 -2.90
C ALA A 17 3.09 -2.49 -4.10
N VAL A 18 2.40 -3.29 -4.92
CA VAL A 18 2.96 -3.91 -6.13
C VAL A 18 3.41 -2.85 -7.13
N TRP A 19 2.58 -1.84 -7.36
CA TRP A 19 2.94 -0.71 -8.23
C TRP A 19 4.18 0.02 -7.72
N GLY A 20 4.29 0.23 -6.40
CA GLY A 20 5.45 0.89 -5.83
C GLY A 20 6.73 0.07 -5.94
N LEU A 21 6.65 -1.25 -5.82
CA LEU A 21 7.75 -2.18 -6.12
C LEU A 21 8.23 -2.07 -7.58
N LEU A 22 7.29 -2.06 -8.53
CA LEU A 22 7.60 -1.97 -9.96
C LEU A 22 8.22 -0.62 -10.35
N ARG A 23 7.75 0.48 -9.74
CA ARG A 23 8.24 1.84 -10.04
C ARG A 23 9.45 2.26 -9.20
N GLY A 24 9.82 1.49 -8.18
CA GLY A 24 10.87 1.88 -7.24
C GLY A 24 10.52 3.11 -6.38
N ARG A 25 9.23 3.45 -6.24
CA ARG A 25 8.73 4.54 -5.39
C ARG A 25 7.41 4.17 -4.72
N ILE A 26 7.27 4.45 -3.44
CA ILE A 26 6.06 4.12 -2.66
C ILE A 26 5.48 5.38 -2.02
N LEU A 27 4.15 5.48 -2.00
CA LEU A 27 3.46 6.58 -1.34
C LEU A 27 3.71 6.54 0.17
N ALA A 28 4.19 7.64 0.72
CA ALA A 28 4.54 7.81 2.12
C ALA A 28 3.58 8.75 2.87
N GLY A 29 2.39 8.98 2.29
CA GLY A 29 1.43 9.97 2.71
C GLY A 29 1.39 11.19 1.79
N ALA A 30 0.75 12.26 2.25
CA ALA A 30 0.66 13.53 1.54
C ALA A 30 1.09 14.68 2.45
N ARG A 31 1.81 15.65 1.90
CA ARG A 31 2.11 16.92 2.57
C ARG A 31 1.29 18.01 1.88
N GLY A 32 0.10 18.28 2.43
CA GLY A 32 -0.91 19.13 1.79
C GLY A 32 -1.48 18.47 0.53
N LEU A 33 -1.48 19.19 -0.60
CA LEU A 33 -1.97 18.68 -1.90
C LEU A 33 -0.93 17.85 -2.67
N ARG A 34 0.30 17.71 -2.16
CA ARG A 34 1.37 16.95 -2.82
C ARG A 34 1.58 15.61 -2.13
N SER A 35 1.50 14.54 -2.91
CA SER A 35 1.89 13.21 -2.46
C SER A 35 3.39 13.14 -2.18
N ASN A 36 3.75 12.57 -1.03
CA ASN A 36 5.14 12.28 -0.69
C ASN A 36 5.49 10.84 -1.06
N TYR A 37 6.72 10.60 -1.50
CA TYR A 37 7.17 9.29 -1.93
C TYR A 37 8.50 8.93 -1.28
N TYR A 38 8.63 7.67 -0.85
CA TYR A 38 9.94 7.07 -0.60
C TYR A 38 10.41 6.35 -1.85
N TYR A 39 11.67 6.54 -2.20
CA TYR A 39 12.30 5.87 -3.33
C TYR A 39 13.19 4.74 -2.85
N LYS A 40 13.22 3.65 -3.61
CA LYS A 40 14.01 2.44 -3.28
C LYS A 40 15.50 2.74 -3.13
N ASN A 41 16.04 3.64 -3.93
CA ASN A 41 17.47 3.95 -3.94
C ASN A 41 17.87 4.99 -2.88
N ASP A 42 16.97 5.92 -2.55
CA ASP A 42 17.28 7.01 -1.61
C ASP A 42 17.08 6.57 -0.14
N ASN A 43 16.04 5.78 0.13
CA ASN A 43 15.75 5.26 1.47
C ASN A 43 15.12 3.85 1.36
N PRO A 44 15.94 2.81 1.15
CA PRO A 44 15.47 1.45 0.93
C PRO A 44 14.69 0.91 2.13
N PHE A 45 15.11 1.23 3.35
CA PHE A 45 14.46 0.75 4.56
C PHE A 45 13.02 1.26 4.67
N SER A 46 12.81 2.57 4.57
CA SER A 46 11.46 3.15 4.60
C SER A 46 10.64 2.71 3.38
N PHE A 47 11.25 2.57 2.21
CA PHE A 47 10.58 2.06 1.01
C PHE A 47 10.00 0.66 1.23
N TYR A 48 10.83 -0.32 1.62
CA TYR A 48 10.37 -1.69 1.84
C TYR A 48 9.47 -1.81 3.07
N GLY A 49 9.68 -0.99 4.10
CA GLY A 49 8.79 -0.90 5.26
C GLY A 49 7.36 -0.52 4.86
N PHE A 50 7.20 0.53 4.05
CA PHE A 50 5.87 0.93 3.57
C PHE A 50 5.24 -0.10 2.63
N VAL A 51 6.02 -0.74 1.76
CA VAL A 51 5.54 -1.86 0.93
C VAL A 51 4.99 -2.98 1.82
N LEU A 52 5.73 -3.38 2.85
CA LEU A 52 5.33 -4.44 3.77
C LEU A 52 4.08 -4.06 4.58
N ILE A 53 3.95 -2.80 5.00
CA ILE A 53 2.75 -2.28 5.66
C ILE A 53 1.54 -2.40 4.75
N TYR A 54 1.64 -1.95 3.49
CA TYR A 54 0.53 -2.05 2.54
C TYR A 54 0.16 -3.50 2.22
N LEU A 55 1.13 -4.39 1.99
CA LEU A 55 0.84 -5.80 1.78
C LEU A 55 0.16 -6.44 3.00
N SER A 56 0.62 -6.13 4.21
CA SER A 56 0.05 -6.64 5.46
C SER A 56 -1.39 -6.17 5.66
N ILE A 57 -1.64 -4.86 5.54
CA ILE A 57 -2.98 -4.28 5.72
C ILE A 57 -3.93 -4.79 4.64
N GLY A 58 -3.50 -4.78 3.37
CA GLY A 58 -4.32 -5.24 2.26
C GLY A 58 -4.69 -6.71 2.40
N SER A 59 -3.73 -7.57 2.75
CA SER A 59 -3.98 -8.99 2.99
C SER A 59 -4.91 -9.24 4.18
N PHE A 60 -4.73 -8.49 5.27
CA PHE A 60 -5.60 -8.58 6.45
C PHE A 60 -7.04 -8.16 6.13
N ILE A 61 -7.23 -7.06 5.39
CA ILE A 61 -8.57 -6.61 4.98
C ILE A 61 -9.24 -7.65 4.07
N LEU A 62 -8.48 -8.24 3.12
CA LEU A 62 -9.01 -9.30 2.26
C LEU A 62 -9.43 -10.52 3.06
N TYR A 63 -8.59 -10.97 4.00
CA TYR A 63 -8.92 -12.08 4.90
C TYR A 63 -10.21 -11.82 5.67
N GLN A 64 -10.35 -10.64 6.26
CA GLN A 64 -11.58 -10.26 6.99
C GLN A 64 -12.81 -10.12 6.09
N SER A 65 -12.64 -9.81 4.80
CA SER A 65 -13.77 -9.71 3.86
C SER A 65 -14.32 -11.07 3.42
N LEU A 66 -13.58 -12.15 3.66
CA LEU A 66 -13.91 -13.52 3.27
C LEU A 66 -14.48 -14.35 4.44
N LEU A 67 -14.39 -13.82 5.68
CA LEU A 67 -15.01 -14.38 6.88
C LEU A 67 -16.46 -13.91 7.01
#